data_AF-A0A834J7N5-F1
#
_entry.id   AF-A0A834J7N5-F1
#
_cell.length_a   1.000
_cell.length_b   1.000
_cell.length_c   1.000
_cell.angle_alpha   90.00
_cell.angle_beta   90.00
_cell.angle_gamma   90.00
#
_symmetry.space_group_name_H-M   'P 1'
#
loop_
_entity.id
_entity.type
_entity.pdbx_description
1 polymer ?
#
loop_
_entity_poly.entity_id
_entity_poly.type
_entity_poly.pdbx_seq_one_letter_code
_entity_poly.pdbx_strand_id
1 'polypeptide(L)'
;MNSDVSVQIKDEDDINWDEITDDKLQDLLVNMVRMKMILDLENDFFYRYLQRNDPESLKKIDAVSVSDTLKVNCPKITGHGTSSSPTSSNISVRDRGSPSIWSMQSGIRRGMLDPMLRRLRITIAQRMELMQNEIIEFKNKLMLLERTGKKEKNKLNAEIEGLEICIREIKETKDRFENDIVIGGVDRITGKIPAETVMKLIDDPLILILTTY
;
A
#
# COMPACT_ATOMS: atom_id res chain seq x y z
N MET A 1 48.01 27.34 -22.56
CA MET A 1 47.42 26.87 -21.29
C MET A 1 46.07 26.27 -21.63
N ASN A 2 45.99 24.95 -21.68
CA ASN A 2 44.76 24.15 -21.65
C ASN A 2 45.22 22.79 -21.14
N SER A 3 45.09 22.60 -19.84
CA SER A 3 45.37 21.34 -19.16
C SER A 3 44.14 20.46 -19.27
N ASP A 4 44.19 19.48 -20.19
CA ASP A 4 43.24 18.38 -20.26
C ASP A 4 43.30 17.57 -18.96
N VAL A 5 42.28 17.73 -18.12
CA VAL A 5 42.05 16.85 -16.98
C VAL A 5 41.43 15.57 -17.52
N SER A 6 42.29 14.63 -17.92
CA SER A 6 41.88 13.25 -18.16
C SER A 6 41.45 12.64 -16.83
N VAL A 7 40.14 12.57 -16.61
CA VAL A 7 39.55 11.77 -15.52
C VAL A 7 39.83 10.31 -15.87
N GLN A 8 40.90 9.77 -15.27
CA GLN A 8 41.13 8.34 -15.22
C GLN A 8 39.95 7.72 -14.47
N ILE A 9 39.02 7.13 -15.22
CA ILE A 9 38.06 6.19 -14.66
C ILE A 9 38.93 5.03 -14.18
N LYS A 10 39.20 4.97 -12.88
CA LYS A 10 39.78 3.79 -12.25
C LYS A 10 38.83 2.64 -12.56
N ASP A 11 39.33 1.67 -13.31
CA ASP A 11 38.71 0.35 -13.39
C ASP A 11 38.51 -0.12 -11.96
N GLU A 12 37.26 -0.23 -11.51
CA GLU A 12 36.99 -0.79 -10.19
C GLU A 12 37.49 -2.23 -10.20
N ASP A 13 38.39 -2.50 -9.26
CA ASP A 13 39.07 -3.77 -9.07
C ASP A 13 38.09 -4.94 -9.20
N ASP A 14 38.31 -5.82 -10.18
CA ASP A 14 37.66 -7.12 -10.22
C ASP A 14 37.81 -7.75 -8.82
N ILE A 15 36.69 -7.99 -8.15
CA ILE A 15 36.70 -8.47 -6.77
C ILE A 15 37.45 -9.81 -6.77
N ASN A 16 38.65 -9.81 -6.18
CA ASN A 16 39.41 -11.03 -5.98
C ASN A 16 38.71 -11.88 -4.91
N TRP A 17 37.91 -12.84 -5.37
CA TRP A 17 37.11 -13.72 -4.52
C TRP A 17 37.97 -14.62 -3.63
N ASP A 18 39.24 -14.83 -3.97
CA ASP A 18 40.16 -15.67 -3.20
C ASP A 18 40.78 -14.90 -1.99
N GLU A 19 40.74 -13.56 -2.00
CA GLU A 19 41.30 -12.69 -0.96
C GLU A 19 40.21 -11.94 -0.15
N ILE A 20 38.93 -12.20 -0.42
CA ILE A 20 37.85 -11.52 0.29
C ILE A 20 37.70 -12.06 1.72
N THR A 21 37.93 -11.19 2.71
CA THR A 21 37.65 -11.52 4.10
C THR A 21 36.14 -11.63 4.33
N ASP A 22 35.73 -12.51 5.26
CA ASP A 22 34.31 -12.71 5.64
C ASP A 22 33.60 -11.39 5.99
N ASP A 23 34.28 -10.45 6.66
CA ASP A 23 33.74 -9.13 6.97
C ASP A 23 33.39 -8.31 5.71
N LYS A 24 34.26 -8.37 4.69
CA LYS A 24 34.06 -7.66 3.41
C LYS A 24 32.96 -8.31 2.58
N LEU A 25 32.83 -9.63 2.67
CA LEU A 25 31.73 -10.37 2.07
C LEU A 25 30.39 -10.03 2.73
N GLN A 26 30.37 -9.92 4.06
CA GLN A 26 29.19 -9.52 4.83
C GLN A 26 28.77 -8.08 4.48
N ASP A 27 29.71 -7.15 4.40
CA ASP A 27 29.44 -5.77 3.98
C ASP A 27 28.90 -5.69 2.56
N LEU A 28 29.44 -6.48 1.63
CA LEU A 28 28.95 -6.56 0.26
C LEU A 28 27.51 -7.09 0.21
N LEU A 29 27.20 -8.11 1.01
CA LEU A 29 25.86 -8.67 1.11
C LEU A 29 24.86 -7.65 1.66
N VAL A 30 25.22 -6.96 2.76
CA VAL A 30 24.36 -5.92 3.36
C VAL A 30 24.11 -4.79 2.36
N ASN A 31 25.15 -4.35 1.64
CA ASN A 31 25.03 -3.31 0.62
C ASN A 31 24.17 -3.77 -0.56
N MET A 32 24.31 -5.02 -1.02
CA MET A 32 23.50 -5.58 -2.09
C MET A 32 22.03 -5.69 -1.70
N VAL A 33 21.73 -6.16 -0.49
CA VAL A 33 20.36 -6.25 0.03
C VAL A 33 19.74 -4.86 0.17
N ARG A 34 20.49 -3.89 0.69
CA ARG A 34 20.06 -2.49 0.77
C ARG A 34 19.76 -1.92 -0.62
N MET A 35 20.66 -2.12 -1.57
CA MET A 35 20.49 -1.64 -2.94
C MET A 35 19.26 -2.27 -3.60
N LYS A 36 19.06 -3.58 -3.43
CA LYS A 36 17.86 -4.28 -3.91
C LYS A 36 16.60 -3.65 -3.34
N MET A 37 16.56 -3.40 -2.03
CA MET A 37 15.40 -2.78 -1.38
C MET A 37 15.10 -1.38 -1.94
N ILE A 38 16.14 -0.58 -2.22
CA ILE A 38 15.99 0.74 -2.85
C ILE A 38 15.41 0.59 -4.26
N LEU A 39 15.93 -0.34 -5.07
CA LEU A 39 15.43 -0.58 -6.42
C LEU A 39 13.97 -1.07 -6.42
N ASP A 40 13.58 -1.92 -5.47
CA ASP A 40 12.20 -2.38 -5.33
C ASP A 40 11.26 -1.21 -5.02
N LEU A 41 11.66 -0.30 -4.13
CA LEU A 41 10.91 0.91 -3.81
C LEU A 41 10.85 1.91 -4.98
N GLU A 42 11.96 2.11 -5.69
CA GLU A 42 12.01 2.94 -6.89
C GLU A 42 11.07 2.38 -7.97
N ASN A 43 11.11 1.08 -8.20
CA ASN A 43 10.21 0.41 -9.15
C ASN A 43 8.75 0.62 -8.76
N ASP A 44 8.37 0.37 -7.51
CA ASP A 44 7.00 0.57 -7.02
C ASP A 44 6.52 2.03 -7.16
N PHE A 45 7.41 3.00 -6.97
CA PHE A 45 7.13 4.40 -7.25
C PHE A 45 6.86 4.65 -8.74
N PHE A 46 7.75 4.18 -9.62
CA PHE A 46 7.60 4.37 -11.07
C PHE A 46 6.34 3.67 -11.61
N TYR A 47 6.03 2.47 -11.14
CA TYR A 47 4.80 1.76 -11.50
C TYR A 47 3.56 2.59 -11.17
N ARG A 48 3.46 3.12 -9.94
CA ARG A 48 2.31 3.94 -9.52
C ARG A 48 2.22 5.27 -10.27
N TYR A 49 3.36 5.90 -10.56
CA TYR A 49 3.39 7.14 -11.34
C TYR A 49 2.93 6.92 -12.79
N LEU A 50 3.50 5.92 -13.47
CA LEU A 50 3.16 5.60 -14.86
C LEU A 50 1.72 5.12 -15.00
N GLN A 51 1.19 4.37 -14.03
CA GLN A 51 -0.21 3.95 -14.04
C GLN A 51 -1.20 5.13 -14.09
N ARG A 52 -0.85 6.26 -13.47
CA ARG A 52 -1.70 7.46 -13.42
C ARG A 52 -1.48 8.38 -14.63
N ASN A 53 -0.24 8.51 -15.09
CA ASN A 53 0.15 9.54 -16.06
C ASN A 53 0.38 9.02 -17.48
N ASP A 54 0.83 7.77 -17.65
CA ASP A 54 1.06 7.15 -18.96
C ASP A 54 0.94 5.61 -18.88
N PRO A 55 -0.30 5.07 -18.87
CA PRO A 55 -0.54 3.63 -18.74
C PRO A 55 -0.07 2.82 -19.96
N GLU A 56 0.14 3.45 -21.13
CA GLU A 56 0.61 2.78 -22.34
C GLU A 56 2.11 2.44 -22.26
N SER A 57 2.91 3.27 -21.59
CA SER A 57 4.31 2.95 -21.31
C SER A 57 4.48 1.70 -20.43
N LEU A 58 3.55 1.49 -19.49
CA LEU A 58 3.54 0.38 -18.54
C LEU A 58 3.26 -0.95 -19.25
N LYS A 59 2.30 -0.96 -20.19
CA LYS A 59 2.02 -2.12 -21.06
C LYS A 59 3.24 -2.54 -21.90
N LYS A 60 4.05 -1.59 -22.35
CA LYS A 60 5.28 -1.88 -23.12
C LYS A 60 6.36 -2.53 -22.23
N ILE A 61 6.49 -2.08 -20.98
CA ILE A 61 7.43 -2.65 -19.99
C ILE A 61 7.03 -4.09 -19.65
N ASP A 62 5.74 -4.35 -19.44
CA ASP A 62 5.23 -5.70 -19.16
C ASP A 62 5.43 -6.64 -20.37
N ALA A 63 5.20 -6.17 -21.59
CA ALA A 63 5.42 -6.94 -22.81
C ALA A 63 6.90 -7.33 -23.02
N VAL A 64 7.85 -6.48 -22.62
CA VAL A 64 9.29 -6.77 -22.67
C VAL A 64 9.68 -7.78 -21.58
N SER A 65 9.16 -7.63 -20.35
CA SER A 65 9.46 -8.54 -19.23
C SER A 65 8.94 -9.98 -19.46
N VAL A 66 7.82 -10.14 -20.16
CA VAL A 66 7.27 -11.45 -20.55
C VAL A 66 8.08 -12.10 -21.68
N SER A 67 8.72 -11.30 -22.54
CA SER A 67 9.49 -11.82 -23.68
C SER A 67 10.86 -12.40 -23.28
N ASP A 68 11.47 -11.89 -22.21
CA ASP A 68 12.76 -12.40 -21.70
C ASP A 68 12.60 -13.62 -20.77
N THR A 69 11.43 -13.85 -20.18
CA THR A 69 11.15 -15.03 -19.34
C THR A 69 10.80 -16.29 -20.14
N LEU A 70 10.64 -16.20 -21.46
CA LEU A 70 10.31 -17.33 -22.35
C LEU A 70 11.50 -17.87 -23.17
N LYS A 71 12.73 -17.40 -22.93
CA LYS A 71 13.96 -17.95 -23.55
C LYS A 71 14.89 -18.63 -22.55
N VAL A 72 14.34 -19.37 -21.59
CA VAL A 72 15.07 -20.48 -20.95
C VAL A 72 14.69 -21.75 -21.71
N ASN A 73 15.49 -22.08 -22.73
CA ASN A 73 15.44 -23.36 -23.41
C ASN A 73 15.84 -24.48 -22.43
N CYS A 74 14.86 -25.03 -21.70
CA CYS A 74 14.96 -26.38 -21.17
C CYS A 74 14.58 -27.35 -22.30
N PRO A 75 15.49 -28.21 -22.80
CA PRO A 75 15.12 -29.25 -23.74
C PRO A 75 14.25 -30.28 -23.01
N LYS A 76 12.96 -30.33 -23.36
CA LYS A 76 12.10 -31.48 -23.09
C LYS A 76 12.56 -32.65 -23.95
N ILE A 77 12.80 -33.81 -23.34
CA ILE A 77 12.76 -35.10 -24.04
C ILE A 77 11.67 -35.93 -23.37
N THR A 78 10.59 -36.15 -24.12
CA THR A 78 9.49 -37.07 -23.84
C THR A 78 9.85 -38.50 -24.27
N GLY A 79 9.62 -39.45 -23.36
CA GLY A 79 8.84 -40.65 -23.68
C GLY A 79 9.57 -41.97 -23.99
N HIS A 80 9.40 -42.92 -23.04
CA HIS A 80 9.20 -44.38 -23.19
C HIS A 80 10.30 -45.23 -23.88
N GLY A 81 10.69 -46.43 -23.43
CA GLY A 81 10.16 -47.37 -22.44
C GLY A 81 11.20 -48.48 -22.15
N THR A 82 11.17 -49.05 -20.93
CA THR A 82 10.66 -50.41 -20.60
C THR A 82 11.71 -51.53 -20.58
N SER A 83 11.99 -52.02 -19.38
CA SER A 83 12.21 -53.46 -19.08
C SER A 83 12.18 -53.62 -17.56
N SER A 84 11.02 -53.94 -16.97
CA SER A 84 10.73 -55.26 -16.39
C SER A 84 11.82 -55.81 -15.46
N SER A 85 11.48 -55.85 -14.16
CA SER A 85 11.59 -56.92 -13.15
C SER A 85 12.60 -58.08 -13.35
N PRO A 86 12.96 -58.85 -12.29
CA PRO A 86 12.68 -58.72 -10.85
C PRO A 86 13.97 -58.70 -9.99
N THR A 87 13.85 -58.41 -8.70
CA THR A 87 14.78 -58.76 -7.61
C THR A 87 16.19 -59.31 -7.97
N SER A 88 17.21 -58.59 -7.49
CA SER A 88 18.55 -59.03 -7.07
C SER A 88 19.69 -59.32 -8.08
N SER A 89 20.81 -58.66 -7.74
CA SER A 89 22.21 -59.15 -7.74
C SER A 89 23.12 -59.03 -8.98
N ASN A 90 24.34 -58.57 -8.64
CA ASN A 90 25.67 -58.84 -9.21
C ASN A 90 26.21 -58.00 -10.39
N ILE A 91 27.15 -57.11 -10.00
CA ILE A 91 28.60 -57.06 -10.34
C ILE A 91 29.00 -57.09 -11.83
N SER A 92 29.98 -56.21 -12.13
CA SER A 92 31.03 -56.29 -13.18
C SER A 92 30.83 -55.28 -14.32
N VAL A 93 31.49 -54.11 -14.32
CA VAL A 93 32.92 -53.81 -14.60
C VAL A 93 33.19 -53.48 -16.09
N ARG A 94 33.90 -52.35 -16.25
CA ARG A 94 34.65 -51.79 -17.41
C ARG A 94 33.86 -51.07 -18.51
N ASP A 95 34.37 -50.05 -19.18
CA ASP A 95 35.49 -49.09 -19.06
C ASP A 95 35.49 -48.27 -20.37
N ARG A 96 36.25 -47.17 -20.41
CA ARG A 96 36.51 -46.22 -21.53
C ARG A 96 35.48 -45.09 -21.67
N GLY A 97 35.77 -43.83 -21.37
CA GLY A 97 37.04 -43.12 -21.24
C GLY A 97 37.10 -42.01 -22.29
N SER A 98 36.84 -40.76 -21.88
CA SER A 98 37.53 -39.56 -22.38
C SER A 98 37.03 -38.29 -21.65
N PRO A 99 37.91 -37.31 -21.38
CA PRO A 99 37.71 -36.33 -20.32
C PRO A 99 37.06 -35.04 -20.80
N SER A 100 36.24 -34.49 -19.90
CA SER A 100 35.61 -33.18 -19.91
C SER A 100 36.62 -32.04 -19.89
N ILE A 101 36.56 -31.16 -20.90
CA ILE A 101 37.09 -29.80 -20.84
C ILE A 101 35.88 -28.87 -20.88
N TRP A 102 35.40 -28.47 -19.71
CA TRP A 102 34.44 -27.37 -19.58
C TRP A 102 35.24 -26.08 -19.41
N SER A 103 35.44 -25.36 -20.52
CA SER A 103 35.84 -23.96 -20.46
C SER A 103 34.60 -23.11 -20.15
N MET A 104 34.46 -22.70 -18.89
CA MET A 104 33.49 -21.67 -18.51
C MET A 104 33.99 -20.32 -19.03
N GLN A 105 33.45 -19.87 -20.17
CA GLN A 105 33.61 -18.50 -20.62
C GLN A 105 32.29 -17.76 -20.43
N SER A 106 32.01 -17.36 -19.19
CA SER A 106 30.94 -16.43 -18.86
C SER A 106 31.40 -14.99 -19.14
N GLY A 107 31.52 -14.65 -20.42
CA GLY A 107 31.66 -13.28 -20.87
C GLY A 107 30.27 -12.67 -21.07
N ILE A 108 29.71 -12.07 -20.02
CA ILE A 108 28.55 -11.17 -20.16
C ILE A 108 29.04 -9.96 -20.95
N ARG A 109 28.80 -9.97 -22.27
CA ARG A 109 29.01 -8.81 -23.12
C ARG A 109 28.06 -7.71 -22.65
N ARG A 110 28.52 -6.81 -21.76
CA ARG A 110 27.96 -5.46 -21.62
C ARG A 110 28.29 -4.67 -22.89
N GLY A 111 27.64 -5.01 -23.98
CA GLY A 111 27.72 -4.32 -25.25
C GLY A 111 26.32 -4.20 -25.81
N MET A 112 25.83 -2.96 -25.90
CA MET A 112 24.54 -2.56 -26.47
C MET A 112 23.30 -2.70 -25.56
N LEU A 113 23.26 -1.93 -24.48
CA LEU A 113 22.00 -1.27 -24.15
C LEU A 113 21.86 -0.05 -25.06
N ASP A 114 20.79 -0.05 -25.84
CA ASP A 114 20.37 0.97 -26.81
C ASP A 114 20.65 2.40 -26.32
N PRO A 115 21.30 3.29 -27.11
CA PRO A 115 21.42 4.72 -26.78
C PRO A 115 20.06 5.40 -26.49
N MET A 116 18.94 4.83 -26.93
CA MET A 116 17.59 5.29 -26.56
C MET A 116 17.30 5.08 -25.06
N LEU A 117 17.78 3.99 -24.45
CA LEU A 117 17.61 3.71 -23.01
C LEU A 117 18.47 4.63 -22.12
N ARG A 118 19.60 5.16 -22.64
CA ARG A 118 20.36 6.20 -21.92
C ARG A 118 19.62 7.54 -21.87
N ARG A 119 18.78 7.86 -22.87
CA ARG A 119 17.93 9.07 -22.88
C ARG A 119 16.67 8.95 -22.04
N LEU A 120 16.27 7.73 -21.65
CA LEU A 120 15.12 7.45 -20.79
C LEU A 120 15.48 7.38 -19.30
N ARG A 121 16.77 7.52 -18.94
CA ARG A 121 17.19 7.58 -17.53
C ARG A 121 16.84 8.93 -16.94
N ILE A 122 15.74 8.98 -16.21
CA ILE A 122 15.39 10.10 -15.32
C ILE A 122 16.59 10.35 -14.39
N THR A 123 17.12 11.56 -14.43
CA THR A 123 18.29 11.96 -13.65
C THR A 123 17.94 11.95 -12.16
N ILE A 124 18.94 11.79 -11.28
CA ILE A 124 18.74 11.81 -9.83
C ILE A 124 18.02 13.11 -9.40
N ALA A 125 18.38 14.24 -10.01
CA ALA A 125 17.73 15.53 -9.76
C ALA A 125 16.23 15.49 -10.11
N GLN A 126 15.86 14.94 -11.26
CA GLN A 126 14.46 14.80 -11.66
C GLN A 126 13.69 13.84 -10.72
N ARG A 127 14.32 12.76 -10.24
CA ARG A 127 13.71 11.85 -9.25
C ARG A 127 13.45 12.57 -7.93
N MET A 128 14.42 13.37 -7.47
CA MET A 128 14.27 14.19 -6.27
C MET A 128 13.13 15.20 -6.40
N GLU A 129 13.03 15.86 -7.55
CA GLU A 129 11.94 16.80 -7.84
C GLU A 129 10.56 16.12 -7.81
N LEU A 130 10.43 14.96 -8.49
CA LEU A 130 9.20 14.17 -8.46
C LEU A 130 8.83 13.74 -7.05
N MET A 131 9.81 13.27 -6.27
CA MET A 131 9.60 12.86 -4.88
C MET A 131 9.17 14.04 -4.01
N GLN A 132 9.79 15.21 -4.19
CA GLN A 132 9.45 16.42 -3.45
C GLN A 132 8.05 16.92 -3.77
N ASN A 133 7.65 16.87 -5.04
CA ASN A 133 6.30 17.20 -5.48
C ASN A 133 5.26 16.26 -4.87
N GLU A 134 5.52 14.94 -4.88
CA GLU A 134 4.61 13.95 -4.27
C GLU A 134 4.49 14.16 -2.75
N ILE A 135 5.59 14.51 -2.06
CA ILE A 135 5.56 14.85 -0.63
C ILE A 135 4.66 16.07 -0.38
N ILE A 136 4.73 17.09 -1.23
CA ILE A 136 3.87 18.29 -1.13
C ILE A 136 2.41 17.92 -1.36
N GLU A 137 2.12 17.10 -2.37
CA GLU A 137 0.77 16.61 -2.61
C GLU A 137 0.20 15.83 -1.41
N PHE A 138 0.99 14.92 -0.83
CA PHE A 138 0.55 14.17 0.34
C PHE A 138 0.29 15.07 1.54
N LYS A 139 1.13 16.08 1.77
CA LYS A 139 0.87 17.09 2.81
C LYS A 139 -0.43 17.84 2.57
N ASN A 140 -0.72 18.23 1.32
CA ASN A 140 -1.95 18.91 0.97
C ASN A 140 -3.19 18.02 1.18
N LYS A 141 -3.11 16.75 0.76
CA LYS A 141 -4.18 15.75 0.98
C LYS A 141 -4.42 15.53 2.48
N LEU A 142 -3.35 15.44 3.28
CA LEU A 142 -3.44 15.29 4.73
C LEU A 142 -4.12 16.50 5.38
N MET A 143 -3.72 17.73 5.01
CA MET A 143 -4.37 18.95 5.53
C MET A 143 -5.85 19.03 5.15
N LEU A 144 -6.21 18.60 3.94
CA LEU A 144 -7.61 18.57 3.51
C LEU A 144 -8.43 17.56 4.34
N LEU A 145 -7.86 16.36 4.56
CA LEU A 145 -8.49 15.32 5.38
C LEU A 145 -8.67 15.80 6.83
N GLU A 146 -7.66 16.45 7.41
CA GLU A 146 -7.76 17.00 8.76
C GLU A 146 -8.85 18.08 8.87
N ARG A 147 -8.93 18.98 7.89
CA ARG A 147 -9.97 20.02 7.86
C ARG A 147 -11.37 19.44 7.71
N THR A 148 -11.55 18.45 6.83
CA THR A 148 -12.84 17.79 6.61
C THR A 148 -13.26 17.00 7.85
N GLY A 149 -12.35 16.22 8.44
CA GLY A 149 -12.59 15.52 9.70
C GLY A 149 -12.94 16.45 10.85
N LYS A 150 -12.28 17.62 10.96
CA LYS A 150 -12.63 18.63 11.98
C LYS A 150 -14.02 19.22 11.76
N LYS A 151 -14.40 19.50 10.50
CA LYS A 151 -15.75 19.99 10.17
C LYS A 151 -16.82 18.97 10.50
N GLU A 152 -16.60 17.71 10.16
CA GLU A 152 -17.53 16.62 10.43
C GLU A 152 -17.68 16.36 11.94
N LYS A 153 -16.56 16.33 12.67
CA LYS A 153 -16.58 16.26 14.15
C LYS A 153 -17.39 17.39 14.76
N ASN A 154 -17.19 18.63 14.30
CA ASN A 154 -17.94 19.78 14.82
C ASN A 154 -19.44 19.66 14.51
N LYS A 155 -19.80 19.15 13.32
CA LYS A 155 -21.21 18.92 12.94
C LYS A 155 -21.85 17.89 13.87
N LEU A 156 -21.21 16.74 14.07
CA LEU A 156 -21.73 15.68 14.94
C LEU A 156 -21.84 16.14 16.40
N ASN A 157 -20.86 16.92 16.88
CA ASN A 157 -20.94 17.49 18.22
C ASN A 157 -22.14 18.44 18.39
N ALA A 158 -22.43 19.27 17.38
CA ALA A 158 -23.60 20.15 17.43
C ALA A 158 -24.92 19.36 17.40
N GLU A 159 -24.97 18.24 16.65
CA GLU A 159 -26.12 17.35 16.63
C GLU A 159 -26.34 16.65 17.97
N ILE A 160 -25.26 16.18 18.62
CA ILE A 160 -25.31 15.60 19.97
C ILE A 160 -25.82 16.64 20.98
N GLU A 161 -25.27 17.86 20.96
CA GLU A 161 -25.71 18.94 21.86
C GLU A 161 -27.19 19.26 21.67
N GLY A 162 -27.67 19.31 20.42
CA GLY A 162 -29.10 19.49 20.12
C GLY A 162 -29.98 18.37 20.68
N LEU A 163 -29.55 17.11 20.55
CA LEU A 163 -30.26 15.97 21.13
C LEU A 163 -30.25 16.01 22.66
N GLU A 164 -29.14 16.42 23.28
CA GLU A 164 -29.05 16.58 24.74
C GLU A 164 -30.01 17.66 25.26
N ILE A 165 -30.20 18.76 24.51
CA ILE A 165 -31.19 19.79 24.82
C ILE A 165 -32.60 19.19 24.71
N CYS A 166 -32.91 18.52 23.60
CA CYS A 166 -34.22 17.90 23.38
C CYS A 166 -34.58 16.88 24.46
N ILE A 167 -33.65 16.00 24.84
CA ILE A 167 -33.86 15.02 25.93
C ILE A 167 -34.16 15.72 27.26
N ARG A 168 -33.48 16.84 27.54
CA ARG A 168 -33.69 17.60 28.77
C ARG A 168 -35.06 18.26 28.80
N GLU A 169 -35.48 18.87 27.69
CA GLU A 169 -36.81 19.46 27.54
C GLU A 169 -37.90 18.40 27.70
N ILE A 170 -37.76 17.24 27.05
CA ILE A 170 -38.72 16.13 27.20
C ILE A 170 -38.82 15.68 28.66
N LYS A 171 -37.69 15.54 29.36
CA LYS A 171 -37.69 15.19 30.79
C LYS A 171 -38.38 16.25 31.63
N GLU A 172 -38.10 17.52 31.39
CA GLU A 172 -38.75 18.63 32.11
C GLU A 172 -40.26 18.64 31.85
N THR A 173 -40.71 18.50 30.60
CA THR A 173 -42.12 18.42 30.25
C THR A 173 -42.80 17.22 30.91
N LYS A 174 -42.14 16.06 30.93
CA LYS A 174 -42.63 14.87 31.62
C LYS A 174 -42.77 15.13 33.13
N ASP A 175 -41.77 15.71 33.77
CA ASP A 175 -41.79 15.97 35.21
C ASP A 175 -42.87 17.01 35.57
N ARG A 176 -43.07 18.03 34.72
CA ARG A 176 -44.19 18.98 34.85
C ARG A 176 -45.53 18.28 34.74
N PHE A 177 -45.70 17.41 33.74
CA PHE A 177 -46.93 16.64 33.57
C PHE A 177 -47.24 15.76 34.79
N GLU A 178 -46.24 15.04 35.30
CA GLU A 178 -46.41 14.16 36.46
C GLU A 178 -46.80 14.95 37.71
N ASN A 179 -46.13 16.07 37.98
CA ASN A 179 -46.41 16.90 39.14
C ASN A 179 -47.75 17.64 39.04
N ASP A 180 -48.02 18.30 37.91
CA ASP A 180 -49.16 19.21 37.78
C ASP A 180 -50.48 18.47 37.52
N ILE A 181 -50.42 17.33 36.81
CA ILE A 181 -51.64 16.62 36.36
C ILE A 181 -51.86 15.34 37.14
N VAL A 182 -50.82 14.50 37.27
CA VAL A 182 -50.97 13.20 37.93
C VAL A 182 -51.05 13.35 39.45
N ILE A 183 -50.19 14.19 40.03
CA ILE A 183 -50.13 14.39 41.49
C ILE A 183 -51.04 15.54 41.92
N GLY A 184 -50.89 16.71 41.27
CA GLY A 184 -51.61 17.94 41.64
C GLY A 184 -53.01 18.08 41.04
N GLY A 185 -53.27 17.41 39.92
CA GLY A 185 -54.49 17.57 39.13
C GLY A 185 -55.64 16.65 39.53
N VAL A 186 -55.42 15.70 40.46
CA VAL A 186 -56.46 14.79 40.95
C VAL A 186 -57.31 15.51 41.99
N ASP A 187 -58.61 15.58 41.76
CA ASP A 187 -59.55 16.10 42.74
C ASP A 187 -59.55 15.21 44.00
N ARG A 188 -59.21 15.78 45.15
CA ARG A 188 -59.03 15.07 46.42
C ARG A 188 -60.31 14.37 46.91
N ILE A 189 -61.47 14.85 46.47
CA ILE A 189 -62.77 14.30 46.89
C ILE A 189 -63.19 13.14 45.98
N THR A 190 -63.04 13.31 44.67
CA THR A 190 -63.52 12.34 43.68
C THR A 190 -62.45 11.35 43.21
N GLY A 191 -61.17 11.63 43.46
CA GLY A 191 -60.04 10.85 42.96
C GLY A 191 -59.91 10.88 41.43
N LYS A 192 -60.60 11.80 40.74
CA LYS A 192 -60.62 11.92 39.29
C LYS A 192 -59.90 13.19 38.83
N ILE A 193 -59.35 13.16 37.62
CA ILE A 193 -58.71 14.33 37.00
C ILE A 193 -59.80 15.14 36.26
N PRO A 194 -59.98 16.44 36.56
CA PRO A 194 -60.94 17.30 35.86
C PRO A 194 -60.59 17.47 34.38
N ALA A 195 -61.61 17.58 33.52
CA ALA A 195 -61.44 17.75 32.09
C ALA A 195 -60.69 19.06 31.72
N GLU A 196 -60.87 20.13 32.51
CA GLU A 196 -60.15 21.40 32.31
C GLU A 196 -58.64 21.24 32.45
N THR A 197 -58.19 20.39 33.38
CA THR A 197 -56.77 20.09 33.61
C THR A 197 -56.17 19.35 32.42
N VAL A 198 -56.95 18.45 31.80
CA VAL A 198 -56.55 17.71 30.59
C VAL A 198 -56.57 18.61 29.36
N MET A 199 -57.55 19.52 29.23
CA MET A 199 -57.63 20.47 28.12
C MET A 199 -56.42 21.42 28.09
N LYS A 200 -55.99 21.95 29.25
CA LYS A 200 -54.79 22.79 29.35
C LYS A 200 -53.51 22.10 28.85
N LEU A 201 -53.46 20.77 28.95
CA LEU A 201 -52.33 19.99 28.47
C LEU A 201 -52.34 19.85 26.94
N ILE A 202 -53.52 19.65 26.36
CA ILE A 202 -53.67 19.50 24.91
C ILE A 202 -53.36 20.81 24.20
N ASP A 203 -53.65 21.94 24.85
CA ASP A 203 -53.35 23.27 24.34
C ASP A 203 -51.86 23.66 24.51
N ASP A 204 -51.03 22.82 25.16
CA ASP A 204 -49.62 23.10 25.39
C ASP A 204 -48.81 22.82 24.10
N PRO A 205 -48.23 23.85 23.45
CA PRO A 205 -47.57 23.71 22.14
C PRO A 205 -46.39 22.74 22.15
N LEU A 206 -45.76 22.49 23.31
CA LEU A 206 -44.66 21.54 23.45
C LEU A 206 -45.11 20.09 23.22
N ILE A 207 -46.33 19.73 23.63
CA ILE A 207 -46.88 18.38 23.44
C ILE A 207 -47.26 18.16 21.98
N LEU A 208 -47.79 19.19 21.33
CA LEU A 208 -48.08 19.14 19.90
C LEU A 208 -46.80 18.82 19.12
N ILE A 209 -45.70 19.54 19.39
CA ILE A 209 -44.41 19.32 18.73
C ILE A 209 -43.90 17.89 18.93
N LEU A 210 -44.04 17.33 20.15
CA LEU A 210 -43.64 15.94 20.45
C LEU A 210 -44.48 14.87 19.74
N THR A 211 -45.73 15.17 19.38
CA THR A 211 -46.61 14.23 18.65
C THR A 211 -46.48 14.32 17.13
N THR A 212 -45.78 15.33 16.60
CA THR A 212 -45.68 15.57 15.15
C THR A 212 -44.37 15.10 14.52
N TYR A 213 -43.44 14.59 15.33
CA TYR A 213 -42.18 13.96 14.92
C TYR A 213 -42.19 12.46 15.27
#